data_AF-A0A931HSF3-F1
#
_entry.id   AF-A0A931HSF3-F1
#
_cell.length_a   1.000
_cell.length_b   1.000
_cell.length_c   1.000
_cell.angle_alpha   90.00
_cell.angle_beta   90.00
_cell.angle_gamma   90.00
#
_symmetry.space_group_name_H-M   'P 1'
#
loop_
_entity.id
_entity.type
_entity.pdbx_description
1 polymer ?
#
loop_
_entity_poly.entity_id
_entity_poly.type
_entity_poly.pdbx_seq_one_letter_code
_entity_poly.pdbx_strand_id
1 'polypeptide(L)'
;MTPDQLRLLAELHPRQILGLADAPDYWCPQIRDTRGGGTPTDPEWHAAGLWRKTYTWGIAITQPGDYMEERGITAPEHTVTLTWRQITAWAEALPEERRIAARKARMSIHAADENTAVAELFAPAVGAEPEMTLW
;
A
#
# COMPACT_ATOMS: atom_id res chain seq x y z
N MET A 1 -10.76 0.81 0.42
CA MET A 1 -9.76 1.85 0.10
C MET A 1 -10.20 2.58 -1.15
N THR A 2 -9.86 3.86 -1.28
CA THR A 2 -10.04 4.62 -2.53
C THR A 2 -8.94 4.28 -3.55
N PRO A 3 -9.10 4.64 -4.83
CA PRO A 3 -8.05 4.46 -5.83
C PRO A 3 -6.72 5.11 -5.44
N ASP A 4 -6.74 6.34 -4.91
CA ASP A 4 -5.52 7.03 -4.47
C ASP A 4 -4.85 6.36 -3.26
N GLN A 5 -5.64 5.75 -2.37
CA GLN A 5 -5.09 4.95 -1.27
C GLN A 5 -4.40 3.68 -1.77
N LEU A 6 -4.94 3.05 -2.82
CA LEU A 6 -4.28 1.91 -3.46
C LEU A 6 -3.01 2.34 -4.21
N ARG A 7 -3.03 3.50 -4.88
CA ARG A 7 -1.82 4.11 -5.47
C ARG A 7 -0.76 4.36 -4.39
N LEU A 8 -1.15 4.88 -3.23
CA LEU A 8 -0.24 5.11 -2.11
C LEU A 8 0.30 3.80 -1.53
N LEU A 9 -0.52 2.74 -1.45
CA LEU A 9 -0.03 1.43 -1.04
C LEU A 9 1.00 0.86 -2.04
N ALA A 10 0.80 1.12 -3.33
CA ALA A 10 1.71 0.69 -4.40
C ALA A 10 3.07 1.41 -4.40
N GLU A 11 3.21 2.52 -3.67
CA GLU A 11 4.50 3.22 -3.46
C GLU A 11 5.46 2.46 -2.52
N LEU A 12 4.98 1.43 -1.84
CA LEU A 12 5.84 0.56 -1.03
C LEU A 12 6.64 -0.37 -1.94
N HIS A 13 7.78 -0.84 -1.43
CA HIS A 13 8.57 -1.81 -2.17
C HIS A 13 7.74 -3.09 -2.41
N PRO A 14 7.81 -3.75 -3.59
CA PRO A 14 7.03 -4.96 -3.90
C PRO A 14 7.05 -6.00 -2.77
N ARG A 15 8.24 -6.33 -2.25
CA ARG A 15 8.44 -7.21 -1.11
C ARG A 15 7.69 -6.81 0.18
N GLN A 16 7.53 -5.51 0.45
CA GLN A 16 6.73 -5.01 1.58
C GLN A 16 5.24 -5.24 1.32
N ILE A 17 4.76 -4.96 0.10
CA ILE A 17 3.36 -5.20 -0.29
C ILE A 17 3.00 -6.69 -0.16
N LEU A 18 3.86 -7.57 -0.67
CA LEU A 18 3.68 -9.03 -0.53
C LEU A 18 3.70 -9.47 0.94
N GLY A 19 4.56 -8.85 1.75
CA GLY A 19 4.60 -9.06 3.18
C GLY A 19 3.31 -8.65 3.89
N LEU A 20 2.77 -7.48 3.56
CA LEU A 20 1.51 -6.97 4.12
C LEU A 20 0.33 -7.87 3.77
N ALA A 21 0.26 -8.38 2.54
CA ALA A 21 -0.78 -9.30 2.12
C ALA A 21 -0.74 -10.64 2.88
N ASP A 22 0.45 -11.13 3.22
CA ASP A 22 0.66 -12.40 3.91
C ASP A 22 0.50 -12.31 5.44
N ALA A 23 1.15 -11.33 6.07
CA ALA A 23 1.25 -11.20 7.53
C ALA A 23 1.26 -9.72 7.96
N PRO A 24 0.11 -9.03 7.90
CA PRO A 24 0.03 -7.59 8.16
C PRO A 24 0.48 -7.20 9.59
N ASP A 25 0.24 -8.06 10.58
CA ASP A 25 0.64 -7.82 11.98
C ASP A 25 2.15 -7.77 12.19
N TYR A 26 2.91 -8.47 11.35
CA TYR A 26 4.37 -8.44 11.37
C TYR A 26 4.92 -7.28 10.53
N TRP A 27 4.38 -7.10 9.32
CA TRP A 27 4.92 -6.14 8.36
C TRP A 27 4.52 -4.68 8.65
N CYS A 28 3.34 -4.41 9.21
CA CYS A 28 2.95 -3.04 9.56
C CYS A 28 3.93 -2.41 10.58
N PRO A 29 4.25 -3.05 11.73
CA PRO A 29 5.28 -2.54 12.64
C PRO A 29 6.65 -2.40 11.98
N GLN A 30 7.07 -3.38 11.18
CA GLN A 30 8.37 -3.34 10.51
C GLN A 30 8.50 -2.11 9.59
N ILE A 31 7.48 -1.85 8.76
CA ILE A 31 7.48 -0.70 7.85
C ILE A 31 7.44 0.60 8.66
N ARG A 32 6.54 0.70 9.65
CA ARG A 32 6.44 1.84 10.56
C ARG A 32 7.78 2.19 11.19
N ASP A 33 8.50 1.18 11.70
CA ASP A 33 9.72 1.39 12.49
C ASP A 33 10.94 1.71 11.61
N THR A 34 10.94 1.32 10.33
CA THR A 34 11.97 1.77 9.37
C THR A 34 11.85 3.24 8.99
N ARG A 35 10.69 3.88 9.26
CA ARG A 35 10.43 5.31 9.02
C ARG A 35 10.82 5.79 7.62
N GLY A 36 10.63 4.92 6.63
CA GLY A 36 11.04 5.20 5.26
C GLY A 36 10.31 6.40 4.68
N GLY A 37 11.02 7.23 3.94
CA GLY A 37 10.47 8.30 3.10
C GLY A 37 11.14 8.28 1.72
N GLY A 38 10.52 8.92 0.73
CA GLY A 38 11.12 9.01 -0.59
C GLY A 38 10.30 9.81 -1.58
N THR A 39 10.95 10.16 -2.68
CA THR A 39 10.28 10.63 -3.89
C THR A 39 9.30 9.54 -4.37
N PRO A 40 8.02 9.88 -4.61
CA PRO A 40 7.06 8.92 -5.15
C PRO A 40 7.47 8.40 -6.53
N THR A 41 7.11 7.16 -6.81
CA THR A 41 7.26 6.52 -8.12
C THR A 41 6.10 6.88 -9.06
N ASP A 42 4.92 7.19 -8.50
CA ASP A 42 3.78 7.70 -9.25
C ASP A 42 4.15 9.00 -10.01
N PRO A 43 3.97 9.03 -11.35
CA PRO A 43 4.40 10.17 -12.16
C PRO A 43 3.70 11.49 -11.81
N GLU A 44 2.44 11.45 -11.39
CA GLU A 44 1.68 12.67 -11.06
C GLU A 44 2.19 13.28 -9.75
N TRP A 45 2.36 12.45 -8.72
CA TRP A 45 2.90 12.91 -7.44
C TRP A 45 4.34 13.35 -7.53
N HIS A 46 5.15 12.64 -8.32
CA HIS A 46 6.52 13.03 -8.58
C HIS A 46 6.61 14.37 -9.30
N ALA A 47 5.83 14.58 -10.37
CA ALA A 47 5.79 15.85 -11.10
C ALA A 47 5.28 17.02 -10.24
N ALA A 48 4.37 16.75 -9.30
CA ALA A 48 3.90 17.72 -8.32
C ALA A 48 4.89 18.02 -7.18
N GLY A 49 6.06 17.36 -7.17
CA GLY A 49 7.09 17.56 -6.14
C GLY A 49 6.66 17.08 -4.76
N LEU A 50 5.73 16.13 -4.68
CA LEU A 50 5.26 15.54 -3.42
C LEU A 50 6.25 14.51 -2.89
N TRP A 51 6.06 14.12 -1.64
CA TRP A 51 6.91 13.19 -0.91
C TRP A 51 6.10 12.08 -0.26
N ARG A 52 6.54 10.83 -0.39
CA ARG A 52 5.96 9.71 0.37
C ARG A 52 6.65 9.62 1.72
N LYS A 53 5.87 9.59 2.80
CA LYS A 53 6.38 9.51 4.17
C LYS A 53 5.66 8.47 5.00
N THR A 54 6.40 7.82 5.88
CA THR A 54 5.89 6.87 6.88
C THR A 54 5.81 7.55 8.24
N TYR A 55 4.72 7.29 8.96
CA TYR A 55 4.40 7.82 10.28
C TYR A 55 4.02 6.70 11.25
N THR A 56 3.94 7.02 12.54
CA THR A 56 3.46 6.08 13.56
C THR A 56 2.03 5.62 13.32
N TRP A 57 1.20 6.45 12.69
CA TRP A 57 -0.21 6.16 12.38
C TRP A 57 -0.45 5.53 10.99
N GLY A 58 0.51 5.62 10.05
CA GLY A 58 0.32 5.16 8.67
C GLY A 58 1.38 5.66 7.69
N ILE A 59 0.99 5.79 6.42
CA ILE A 59 1.78 6.41 5.34
C ILE A 59 0.99 7.55 4.69
N ALA A 60 1.69 8.51 4.11
CA ALA A 60 1.08 9.63 3.40
C ALA A 60 1.88 10.06 2.17
N ILE A 61 1.18 10.63 1.19
CA ILE A 61 1.75 11.58 0.25
C ILE A 61 1.58 12.98 0.84
N THR A 62 2.68 13.70 0.99
CA THR A 62 2.72 15.00 1.66
C THR A 62 3.56 15.99 0.88
N GLN A 63 3.32 17.28 1.11
CA GLN A 63 4.24 18.33 0.66
C GLN A 63 5.64 18.14 1.29
N PRO A 64 6.71 18.55 0.60
CA PRO A 64 8.06 18.55 1.15
C PRO A 64 8.15 19.47 2.38
N GLY A 65 9.06 19.17 3.30
CA GLY A 65 9.27 19.99 4.50
C GLY A 65 8.81 19.34 5.81
N ASP A 66 8.10 18.21 5.76
CA ASP A 66 7.90 17.39 6.96
C ASP A 66 9.13 16.52 7.20
N TYR A 67 10.10 17.05 7.94
CA TYR A 67 11.29 16.31 8.33
C TYR A 67 11.20 15.70 9.73
N MET A 68 10.27 16.17 10.58
CA MET A 68 10.24 15.84 12.02
C MET A 68 9.22 14.76 12.41
N GLU A 69 8.40 14.26 11.49
CA GLU A 69 7.43 13.16 11.75
C GLU A 69 6.30 13.54 12.71
N GLU A 70 6.07 14.84 12.90
CA GLU A 70 5.10 15.36 13.87
C GLU A 70 3.71 15.59 13.27
N ARG A 71 3.53 15.43 11.95
CA ARG A 71 2.23 15.65 11.33
C ARG A 71 1.24 14.54 11.70
N GLY A 72 0.10 14.99 12.21
CA GLY A 72 -1.05 14.13 12.45
C GLY A 72 -1.76 13.75 11.14
N ILE A 73 -2.57 12.70 11.20
CA ILE A 73 -3.30 12.14 10.05
C ILE A 73 -4.15 13.16 9.26
N THR A 74 -4.62 14.23 9.90
CA THR A 74 -5.46 15.26 9.27
C THR A 74 -4.68 16.51 8.87
N ALA A 75 -3.33 16.46 8.83
CA ALA A 75 -2.54 17.62 8.45
C ALA A 75 -2.91 18.06 7.02
N PRO A 76 -3.17 19.36 6.79
CA PRO A 76 -3.62 19.87 5.49
C PRO A 76 -2.61 19.68 4.36
N GLU A 77 -1.34 19.42 4.69
CA GLU A 77 -0.27 19.14 3.73
C GLU A 77 -0.32 17.71 3.17
N HIS A 78 -1.11 16.83 3.78
CA HIS A 78 -1.32 15.49 3.28
C HIS A 78 -2.30 15.50 2.12
N THR A 79 -1.84 15.02 0.97
CA THR A 79 -2.69 14.83 -0.22
C THR A 79 -3.47 13.53 -0.12
N VAL A 80 -2.81 12.46 0.34
CA VAL A 80 -3.40 11.14 0.53
C VAL A 80 -2.83 10.52 1.81
N THR A 81 -3.69 9.91 2.61
CA THR A 81 -3.28 9.20 3.83
C THR A 81 -3.81 7.77 3.84
N LEU A 82 -3.01 6.87 4.40
CA LEU A 82 -3.35 5.46 4.56
C LEU A 82 -2.85 4.95 5.91
N THR A 83 -3.78 4.61 6.80
CA THR A 83 -3.46 4.14 8.16
C THR A 83 -3.04 2.67 8.17
N TRP A 84 -2.25 2.28 9.19
CA TRP A 84 -1.94 0.87 9.43
C TRP A 84 -3.18 -0.01 9.58
N ARG A 85 -4.23 0.53 10.22
CA ARG A 85 -5.53 -0.16 10.34
C ARG A 85 -6.18 -0.40 8.98
N GLN A 86 -6.16 0.59 8.08
CA GLN A 86 -6.70 0.41 6.73
C GLN A 86 -5.89 -0.61 5.93
N ILE A 87 -4.57 -0.60 6.05
CA ILE A 87 -3.69 -1.58 5.39
C ILE A 87 -3.98 -2.99 5.90
N THR A 88 -4.13 -3.16 7.20
CA THR A 88 -4.49 -4.45 7.82
C THR A 88 -5.85 -4.93 7.31
N ALA A 89 -6.88 -4.07 7.33
CA ALA A 89 -8.21 -4.40 6.83
C ALA A 89 -8.21 -4.75 5.32
N TRP A 90 -7.37 -4.09 4.53
CA TRP A 90 -7.17 -4.46 3.12
C TRP A 90 -6.57 -5.87 2.99
N ALA A 91 -5.52 -6.17 3.77
CA ALA A 91 -4.88 -7.49 3.73
C ALA A 91 -5.83 -8.61 4.20
N GLU A 92 -6.64 -8.36 5.24
CA GLU A 92 -7.65 -9.30 5.75
C GLU A 92 -8.78 -9.57 4.75
N ALA A 93 -9.11 -8.58 3.92
CA ALA A 93 -10.13 -8.71 2.88
C ALA A 93 -9.64 -9.47 1.63
N LEU A 94 -8.35 -9.77 1.52
CA LEU A 94 -7.81 -10.52 0.38
C LEU A 94 -8.23 -12.00 0.45
N PRO A 95 -8.66 -12.59 -0.69
CA PRO A 95 -8.85 -14.02 -0.81
C PRO A 95 -7.63 -14.81 -0.34
N GLU A 96 -7.84 -15.95 0.31
CA GLU A 96 -6.77 -16.78 0.83
C GLU A 96 -5.78 -17.20 -0.26
N GLU A 97 -6.27 -17.49 -1.47
CA GLU A 97 -5.45 -17.87 -2.61
C GLU A 97 -4.45 -16.76 -2.98
N ARG A 98 -4.88 -15.50 -2.91
CA ARG A 98 -4.00 -14.34 -3.19
C ARG A 98 -2.95 -14.16 -2.10
N ARG A 99 -3.30 -14.40 -0.84
CA ARG A 99 -2.34 -14.35 0.28
C ARG A 99 -1.30 -15.47 0.17
N ILE A 100 -1.71 -16.67 -0.23
CA ILE A 100 -0.80 -17.80 -0.52
C ILE A 100 0.13 -17.47 -1.69
N ALA A 101 -0.40 -16.91 -2.78
CA ALA A 101 0.41 -16.49 -3.92
C ALA A 101 1.44 -15.42 -3.52
N ALA A 102 1.03 -14.43 -2.73
CA ALA A 102 1.92 -13.39 -2.22
C ALA A 102 3.05 -13.98 -1.35
N ARG A 103 2.74 -14.93 -0.47
CA ARG A 103 3.74 -15.66 0.34
C ARG A 103 4.76 -16.38 -0.54
N LYS A 104 4.29 -17.12 -1.56
CA LYS A 104 5.16 -17.84 -2.49
C LYS A 104 6.07 -16.89 -3.27
N ALA A 105 5.51 -15.80 -3.80
CA ALA A 105 6.26 -14.80 -4.55
C ALA A 105 7.35 -14.13 -3.70
N ARG A 106 7.07 -13.83 -2.42
CA ARG A 106 8.07 -13.26 -1.49
C ARG A 106 9.24 -14.21 -1.19
N MET A 107 9.03 -15.50 -1.35
CA MET A 107 10.08 -16.53 -1.22
C MET A 107 10.82 -16.79 -2.54
N SER A 108 10.34 -16.24 -3.66
CA SER A 108 11.04 -16.33 -4.94
C SER A 108 12.33 -15.51 -4.92
N ILE A 109 13.28 -15.94 -5.74
CA ILE A 109 14.52 -15.19 -6.01
C ILE A 109 14.37 -14.23 -7.20
N HIS A 110 13.25 -14.29 -7.94
CA HIS A 110 13.03 -13.54 -9.16
C HIS A 110 12.12 -12.33 -8.91
N ALA A 111 12.64 -11.12 -9.16
CA ALA A 111 11.88 -9.88 -9.04
C ALA A 111 10.64 -9.82 -9.96
N ALA A 112 10.66 -10.54 -11.09
CA ALA A 112 9.52 -10.62 -12.00
C ALA A 112 8.30 -11.32 -11.35
N ASP A 113 8.54 -12.36 -10.53
CA ASP A 113 7.50 -13.08 -9.80
C ASP A 113 6.89 -12.17 -8.73
N GLU A 114 7.72 -11.40 -8.02
CA GLU A 114 7.27 -10.42 -7.04
C GLU A 114 6.35 -9.38 -7.68
N ASN A 115 6.77 -8.77 -8.80
CA ASN A 115 5.99 -7.76 -9.50
C ASN A 115 4.65 -8.29 -10.04
N THR A 116 4.65 -9.52 -10.57
CA THR A 116 3.43 -10.16 -11.08
C THR A 116 2.43 -10.40 -9.95
N ALA A 117 2.89 -10.97 -8.83
CA ALA A 117 2.03 -11.21 -7.67
C ALA A 117 1.51 -9.90 -7.06
N VAL A 118 2.32 -8.84 -7.03
CA VAL A 118 1.86 -7.51 -6.60
C VAL A 118 0.74 -7.00 -7.50
N ALA A 119 0.89 -7.09 -8.82
CA ALA A 119 -0.17 -6.67 -9.74
C ALA A 119 -1.50 -7.43 -9.52
N GLU A 120 -1.43 -8.73 -9.24
CA GLU A 120 -2.60 -9.55 -8.92
C GLU A 120 -3.30 -9.14 -7.61
N LEU A 121 -2.55 -8.66 -6.61
CA LEU A 121 -3.13 -8.17 -5.35
C LEU A 121 -4.01 -6.93 -5.56
N PHE A 122 -3.65 -6.07 -6.52
CA PHE A 122 -4.40 -4.86 -6.84
C PHE A 122 -5.47 -5.06 -7.92
N ALA A 123 -5.43 -6.15 -8.66
CA ALA A 123 -6.46 -6.47 -9.64
C ALA A 123 -7.81 -6.69 -8.94
N PRO A 124 -8.94 -6.25 -9.51
CA PRO A 124 -10.26 -6.58 -8.97
C PRO A 124 -10.42 -8.11 -8.84
N ALA A 125 -11.08 -8.57 -7.78
CA ALA A 125 -11.38 -9.99 -7.62
C ALA A 125 -12.31 -10.41 -8.77
N VAL A 126 -11.81 -11.24 -9.68
CA VAL A 126 -12.61 -11.84 -10.76
C VAL A 126 -13.64 -12.75 -10.09
N GLY A 127 -14.89 -12.28 -9.96
CA GLY A 127 -15.95 -12.98 -9.23
C GLY A 127 -17.07 -12.08 -8.67
N ALA A 128 -16.92 -10.75 -8.70
CA ALA A 128 -18.06 -9.86 -8.55
C ALA A 128 -18.83 -9.81 -9.90
N GLU A 129 -19.69 -10.81 -10.12
CA GLU A 129 -20.77 -10.67 -11.12
C GLU A 129 -21.48 -9.33 -10.84
N PRO A 130 -21.67 -8.45 -11.85
CA PRO A 130 -22.53 -7.29 -11.65
C PRO A 130 -23.91 -7.82 -11.27
N GLU A 131 -24.44 -7.42 -10.12
CA GLU A 131 -25.84 -7.67 -9.79
C GLU A 131 -26.68 -7.16 -10.97
N MET A 132 -27.15 -8.09 -11.82
CA MET A 132 -28.17 -7.80 -12.79
C MET A 132 -29.42 -7.44 -11.99
N THR A 133 -29.61 -6.16 -11.75
CA THR A 133 -30.89 -5.63 -11.30
C THR A 133 -31.88 -5.88 -12.45
N LEU A 134 -32.55 -7.02 -12.41
CA LEU A 134 -33.74 -7.27 -13.21
C LEU A 134 -34.84 -6.36 -12.64
N TRP A 135 -35.04 -5.23 -13.31
CA TRP A 135 -36.26 -4.43 -13.21
C TRP A 135 -37.31 -5.01 -14.15
#